data_AF-A0A2V7PN12-F1
#
_entry.id   AF-A0A2V7PN12-F1
#
_cell.length_a   1.000
_cell.length_b   1.000
_cell.length_c   1.000
_cell.angle_alpha   90.00
_cell.angle_beta   90.00
_cell.angle_gamma   90.00
#
_symmetry.space_group_name_H-M   'P 1'
#
loop_
_entity.id
_entity.type
_entity.pdbx_description
1 polymer ?
#
loop_
_entity_poly.entity_id
_entity_poly.type
_entity_poly.pdbx_seq_one_letter_code
_entity_poly.pdbx_strand_id
1 'polypeptide(L)'
;MSAPCSTRAPVPVSVRRSYARRLSARAAKASARSSTKSATSLSSPSNPSSSQRWRRAWLIGLVVSVALLGWVLYKINVREVWADAQRADPLWLLLTVVVATLTFPVRSIRWRLILRDQGGRPFPWLPLWHATTIGFMANNLLPARAGEVARGYVASRQLPVRFSTALASIAVERVFDALIMLGLMAVAIAAPSFPAAAGAHRPPAAAGTSRRSRDSRGGGAARGPRRPQESGPLRRRRFLVAGAVD
;
A
#
# COMPACT_ATOMS: atom_id res chain seq x y z
N MET A 1 -31.21 -47.75 -62.29
CA MET A 1 -31.55 -47.28 -60.93
C MET A 1 -31.42 -48.46 -59.99
N SER A 2 -30.72 -48.22 -58.88
CA SER A 2 -30.67 -49.01 -57.63
C SER A 2 -29.86 -50.30 -57.58
N ALA A 3 -29.13 -50.40 -56.47
CA ALA A 3 -27.95 -51.20 -56.17
C ALA A 3 -28.27 -52.30 -55.12
N PRO A 4 -27.29 -53.09 -54.64
CA PRO A 4 -27.46 -54.47 -54.15
C PRO A 4 -27.49 -54.62 -52.62
N CYS A 5 -27.68 -55.86 -52.15
CA CYS A 5 -27.39 -56.30 -50.79
C CYS A 5 -26.51 -57.56 -50.86
N SER A 6 -25.30 -57.54 -50.27
CA SER A 6 -24.44 -58.72 -50.16
C SER A 6 -23.66 -58.69 -48.84
N THR A 7 -23.67 -59.83 -48.16
CA THR A 7 -23.27 -60.05 -46.78
C THR A 7 -21.94 -60.81 -46.71
N ARG A 8 -21.05 -60.31 -45.84
CA ARG A 8 -19.80 -60.83 -45.21
C ARG A 8 -19.19 -62.23 -45.53
N ALA A 9 -17.85 -62.19 -45.57
CA ALA A 9 -16.79 -63.23 -45.57
C ALA A 9 -16.66 -64.04 -44.23
N PRO A 10 -15.71 -65.00 -43.99
CA PRO A 10 -14.25 -64.98 -44.33
C PRO A 10 -13.56 -66.32 -44.72
N VAL A 11 -12.26 -66.23 -45.09
CA VAL A 11 -11.33 -67.28 -45.57
C VAL A 11 -10.01 -67.24 -44.74
N PRO A 12 -9.20 -68.32 -44.65
CA PRO A 12 -8.40 -68.70 -43.48
C PRO A 12 -6.87 -68.54 -43.63
N VAL A 13 -6.11 -69.13 -42.68
CA VAL A 13 -4.89 -69.98 -42.87
C VAL A 13 -3.92 -69.78 -41.68
N SER A 14 -3.58 -70.87 -40.99
CA SER A 14 -2.51 -70.94 -39.98
C SER A 14 -1.40 -71.89 -40.46
N VAL A 15 -0.15 -71.42 -40.42
CA VAL A 15 1.05 -72.21 -40.75
C VAL A 15 2.08 -72.12 -39.62
N ARG A 16 2.67 -73.28 -39.35
CA ARG A 16 3.57 -73.72 -38.27
C ARG A 16 4.95 -73.02 -38.24
N ARG A 17 5.62 -73.04 -37.07
CA ARG A 17 6.93 -73.74 -36.85
C ARG A 17 7.45 -73.63 -35.41
N SER A 18 8.03 -74.74 -34.96
CA SER A 18 8.63 -75.00 -33.64
C SER A 18 10.16 -75.12 -33.76
N TYR A 19 10.96 -74.58 -32.84
CA TYR A 19 12.32 -75.04 -32.41
C TYR A 19 12.67 -74.29 -31.10
N ALA A 20 12.54 -74.89 -29.92
CA ALA A 20 13.51 -75.73 -29.21
C ALA A 20 14.71 -74.98 -28.54
N ARG A 21 14.72 -75.04 -27.19
CA ARG A 21 15.84 -75.19 -26.22
C ARG A 21 16.96 -74.13 -26.24
N ARG A 22 17.14 -73.34 -25.17
CA ARG A 22 17.89 -73.68 -23.93
C ARG A 22 19.25 -74.34 -24.18
N LEU A 23 20.29 -73.50 -24.23
CA LEU A 23 21.73 -73.66 -23.96
C LEU A 23 22.25 -72.23 -24.17
N SER A 24 23.15 -71.60 -23.42
CA SER A 24 24.21 -71.96 -22.50
C SER A 24 24.71 -70.60 -21.98
N ALA A 25 24.71 -70.35 -20.67
CA ALA A 25 25.92 -70.41 -19.87
C ALA A 25 27.15 -69.68 -20.46
N ARG A 26 27.60 -68.66 -19.71
CA ARG A 26 28.98 -68.13 -19.59
C ARG A 26 29.42 -67.03 -20.57
N ALA A 27 30.18 -66.10 -19.98
CA ALA A 27 30.83 -64.91 -20.54
C ALA A 27 29.87 -63.72 -20.73
N ALA A 28 29.99 -62.58 -20.06
CA ALA A 28 31.10 -62.03 -19.31
C ALA A 28 30.58 -60.91 -18.40
N LYS A 29 31.03 -60.90 -17.14
CA LYS A 29 31.41 -59.71 -16.36
C LYS A 29 31.74 -60.14 -14.94
N ALA A 30 32.93 -60.70 -14.80
CA ALA A 30 33.66 -60.60 -13.56
C ALA A 30 34.22 -59.17 -13.43
N SER A 31 34.35 -58.72 -12.18
CA SER A 31 35.13 -57.58 -11.71
C SER A 31 34.53 -56.18 -11.89
N ALA A 32 34.03 -55.60 -10.78
CA ALA A 32 34.86 -54.69 -9.98
C ALA A 32 34.09 -54.13 -8.77
N ARG A 33 34.42 -54.66 -7.58
CA ARG A 33 34.73 -53.93 -6.34
C ARG A 33 34.04 -52.58 -6.08
N SER A 34 33.08 -52.55 -5.15
CA SER A 34 32.88 -51.39 -4.27
C SER A 34 32.16 -51.82 -2.99
N SER A 35 32.95 -52.16 -1.96
CA SER A 35 32.99 -51.38 -0.73
C SER A 35 31.72 -51.49 0.12
N THR A 36 31.68 -52.55 0.93
CA THR A 36 31.14 -52.49 2.30
C THR A 36 31.73 -51.29 3.02
N LYS A 37 31.00 -50.17 3.07
CA LYS A 37 31.31 -49.04 3.94
C LYS A 37 30.03 -48.60 4.64
N SER A 38 29.91 -49.10 5.86
CA SER A 38 29.35 -48.40 7.00
C SER A 38 28.01 -47.70 6.77
N ALA A 39 26.95 -48.41 7.10
CA ALA A 39 25.72 -47.81 7.62
C ALA A 39 26.06 -47.07 8.92
N THR A 40 26.66 -45.89 8.79
CA THR A 40 26.78 -44.91 9.86
C THR A 40 25.48 -44.13 9.81
N SER A 41 24.55 -44.49 10.69
CA SER A 41 23.32 -43.73 10.92
C SER A 41 23.69 -42.31 11.33
N LEU A 42 23.77 -41.41 10.35
CA LEU A 42 23.86 -39.99 10.60
C LEU A 42 22.54 -39.57 11.23
N SER A 43 22.59 -39.27 12.52
CA SER A 43 21.55 -38.53 13.23
C SER A 43 21.21 -37.28 12.42
N SER A 44 20.03 -37.29 11.80
CA SER A 44 19.50 -36.16 11.06
C SER A 44 19.45 -34.95 12.00
N PRO A 45 20.12 -33.82 11.69
CA PRO A 45 20.01 -32.63 12.53
C PRO A 45 18.58 -32.13 12.42
N SER A 46 17.78 -32.33 13.46
CA SER A 46 16.57 -31.57 13.66
C SER A 46 16.99 -30.11 13.69
N ASN A 47 16.62 -29.32 12.68
CA ASN A 47 16.89 -27.89 12.62
C ASN A 47 15.64 -27.13 13.10
N PRO A 48 15.43 -26.91 14.42
CA PRO A 48 14.29 -26.13 14.91
C PRO A 48 14.42 -24.61 14.68
N SER A 49 15.41 -24.12 13.92
CA SER A 49 15.77 -22.70 13.97
C SER A 49 14.98 -21.77 13.03
N SER A 50 14.26 -22.28 12.02
CA SER A 50 13.49 -21.40 11.10
C SER A 50 12.15 -20.96 11.68
N SER A 51 11.38 -21.90 12.26
CA SER A 51 10.07 -21.62 12.84
C SER A 51 10.16 -20.75 14.09
N GLN A 52 11.22 -20.92 14.89
CA GLN A 52 11.42 -20.12 16.11
C GLN A 52 11.85 -18.68 15.80
N ARG A 53 12.66 -18.46 14.76
CA ARG A 53 13.01 -17.10 14.28
C ARG A 53 11.77 -16.36 13.77
N TRP A 54 10.92 -17.04 13.01
CA TRP A 54 9.67 -16.44 12.52
C TRP A 54 8.73 -16.11 13.69
N ARG A 55 8.47 -17.05 14.60
CA ARG A 55 7.67 -16.80 15.82
C ARG A 55 8.18 -15.61 16.64
N ARG A 56 9.51 -15.49 16.83
CA ARG A 56 10.11 -14.35 17.53
C ARG A 56 9.86 -13.03 16.80
N ALA A 57 9.98 -12.99 15.47
CA ALA A 57 9.70 -11.79 14.69
C ALA A 57 8.23 -11.34 14.81
N TRP A 58 7.28 -12.28 14.79
CA TRP A 58 5.87 -11.98 15.04
C TRP A 58 5.62 -11.44 16.45
N LEU A 59 6.24 -12.06 17.47
CA LEU A 59 6.10 -11.60 18.85
C LEU A 59 6.68 -10.20 19.05
N ILE A 60 7.85 -9.91 18.48
CA ILE A 60 8.44 -8.57 18.53
C ILE A 60 7.50 -7.56 17.86
N GLY A 61 6.97 -7.88 16.68
CA GLY A 61 6.00 -7.03 15.98
C GLY A 61 4.76 -6.76 16.83
N LEU A 62 4.21 -7.79 17.48
CA LEU A 62 3.06 -7.67 18.36
C LEU A 62 3.35 -6.78 19.58
N VAL A 63 4.49 -7.00 20.25
CA VAL A 63 4.91 -6.19 21.41
C VAL A 63 5.10 -4.74 21.03
N VAL A 64 5.77 -4.47 19.90
CA VAL A 64 5.97 -3.11 19.40
C VAL A 64 4.63 -2.45 19.05
N SER A 65 3.73 -3.15 18.36
CA SER A 65 2.39 -2.64 18.05
C SER A 65 1.58 -2.31 19.31
N VAL A 66 1.57 -3.19 20.31
CA VAL A 66 0.85 -2.95 21.58
C VAL A 66 1.48 -1.81 22.37
N ALA A 67 2.82 -1.72 22.43
CA ALA A 67 3.52 -0.64 23.11
C ALA A 67 3.23 0.73 22.47
N LEU A 68 3.28 0.80 21.13
CA LEU A 68 2.93 2.02 20.39
C LEU A 68 1.45 2.39 20.55
N LEU A 69 0.55 1.41 20.51
CA LEU A 69 -0.88 1.66 20.70
C LEU A 69 -1.16 2.18 22.12
N GLY A 70 -0.57 1.56 23.15
CA GLY A 70 -0.66 2.02 24.53
C GLY A 70 -0.07 3.41 24.71
N TRP A 71 1.06 3.72 24.07
CA TRP A 71 1.66 5.05 24.09
C TRP A 71 0.76 6.12 23.48
N VAL A 72 0.16 5.85 22.32
CA VAL A 72 -0.77 6.77 21.65
C VAL A 72 -2.01 6.99 22.52
N LEU A 73 -2.62 5.93 23.03
CA LEU A 73 -3.81 6.03 23.89
C LEU A 73 -3.52 6.73 25.22
N TYR A 74 -2.31 6.62 25.76
CA TYR A 74 -1.89 7.36 26.94
C TYR A 74 -1.72 8.87 26.66
N LYS A 75 -1.26 9.23 25.46
CA LYS A 75 -1.06 10.62 25.05
C LYS A 75 -2.33 11.32 24.58
N ILE A 76 -3.32 10.58 24.11
CA ILE A 76 -4.57 11.12 23.55
C ILE A 76 -5.69 11.11 24.57
N ASN A 77 -6.42 12.23 24.65
CA ASN A 77 -7.69 12.26 25.37
C ASN A 77 -8.77 11.61 24.48
N VAL A 78 -9.09 10.36 24.76
CA VAL A 78 -10.09 9.57 24.00
C VAL A 78 -11.44 10.28 23.94
N ARG A 79 -11.77 11.07 24.98
CA ARG A 79 -13.03 11.83 25.06
C ARG A 79 -13.08 12.98 24.05
N GLU A 80 -11.95 13.66 23.84
CA GLU A 80 -11.84 14.73 22.85
C GLU A 80 -11.96 14.16 21.44
N VAL A 81 -11.26 13.06 21.15
CA VAL A 81 -11.35 12.36 19.85
C VAL A 81 -12.79 11.94 19.54
N TRP A 82 -13.51 11.42 20.54
CA TRP A 82 -14.92 11.05 20.37
C TRP A 82 -15.82 12.27 20.12
N ALA A 83 -15.60 13.37 20.85
CA ALA A 83 -16.35 14.61 20.64
C ALA A 83 -16.10 15.20 19.24
N ASP A 84 -14.88 15.12 18.74
CA ASP A 84 -14.52 15.58 17.39
C ASP A 84 -15.09 14.66 16.31
N ALA A 85 -15.13 13.35 16.54
CA ALA A 85 -15.78 12.40 15.63
C ALA A 85 -17.29 12.67 15.49
N GLN A 86 -17.96 13.12 16.56
CA GLN A 86 -19.38 13.50 16.52
C GLN A 86 -19.65 14.81 15.78
N ARG A 87 -18.64 15.69 15.68
CA ARG A 87 -18.73 16.95 14.91
C ARG A 87 -18.39 16.76 13.44
N ALA A 88 -17.90 15.58 13.04
CA ALA A 88 -17.56 15.30 11.66
C ALA A 88 -18.81 15.37 10.77
N ASP A 89 -18.68 16.06 9.65
CA ASP A 89 -19.76 16.19 8.69
C ASP A 89 -20.05 14.83 8.01
N PRO A 90 -21.29 14.31 8.09
CA PRO A 90 -21.65 13.02 7.53
C PRO A 90 -21.51 12.95 6.01
N LEU A 91 -21.62 14.07 5.29
CA LEU A 91 -21.44 14.13 3.85
C LEU A 91 -19.99 13.81 3.46
N TRP A 92 -19.02 14.36 4.20
CA TRP A 92 -17.60 14.09 3.97
C TRP A 92 -17.21 12.66 4.34
N LEU A 93 -17.81 12.10 5.40
CA LEU A 93 -17.66 10.69 5.74
C LEU A 93 -18.21 9.78 4.63
N LEU A 94 -19.42 10.06 4.13
CA LEU A 94 -20.02 9.30 3.04
C LEU A 94 -19.17 9.40 1.76
N LEU A 95 -18.71 10.60 1.42
CA LEU A 95 -17.85 10.81 0.26
C LEU A 95 -16.56 9.97 0.36
N THR A 96 -15.94 9.94 1.55
CA THR A 96 -14.75 9.13 1.81
C THR A 96 -15.03 7.64 1.58
N VAL A 97 -16.15 7.13 2.10
CA VAL A 97 -16.57 5.73 1.91
C VAL A 97 -16.82 5.42 0.43
N VAL A 98 -17.50 6.31 -0.29
CA VAL A 98 -17.78 6.15 -1.72
C VAL A 98 -16.48 6.13 -2.52
N VAL A 99 -15.58 7.08 -2.29
CA VAL A 99 -14.29 7.17 -3.00
C VAL A 99 -13.40 5.95 -2.68
N ALA A 100 -13.36 5.53 -1.41
CA ALA A 100 -12.64 4.32 -1.01
C ALA A 100 -13.22 3.07 -1.70
N THR A 101 -14.55 2.98 -1.81
CA THR A 101 -15.22 1.87 -2.48
C THR A 101 -14.99 1.88 -3.99
N LEU A 102 -14.98 3.05 -4.62
CA LEU A 102 -14.68 3.25 -6.05
C LEU A 102 -13.24 2.91 -6.42
N THR A 103 -12.33 2.82 -5.44
CA THR A 103 -10.95 2.39 -5.68
C THR A 103 -10.89 0.92 -6.10
N PHE A 104 -11.76 0.07 -5.55
CA PHE A 104 -11.79 -1.34 -5.93
C PHE A 104 -12.10 -1.53 -7.43
N PRO A 105 -13.18 -0.97 -8.02
CA PRO A 105 -13.58 -1.28 -9.39
C PRO A 105 -12.54 -0.75 -10.36
N VAL A 106 -11.99 0.44 -10.11
CA VAL A 106 -10.87 1.00 -10.86
C VAL A 106 -9.67 0.05 -10.85
N ARG A 107 -9.32 -0.51 -9.68
CA ARG A 107 -8.21 -1.48 -9.57
C ARG A 107 -8.49 -2.79 -10.32
N SER A 108 -9.73 -3.25 -10.34
CA SER A 108 -10.12 -4.44 -11.11
C SER A 108 -10.09 -4.21 -12.62
N ILE A 109 -10.50 -3.03 -13.09
CA ILE A 109 -10.42 -2.62 -14.51
C ILE A 109 -8.95 -2.52 -14.93
N ARG A 110 -8.11 -1.89 -14.11
CA ARG A 110 -6.68 -1.79 -14.37
C ARG A 110 -6.02 -3.17 -14.47
N TRP A 111 -6.35 -4.07 -13.55
CA TRP A 111 -5.82 -5.42 -13.57
C TRP A 111 -6.29 -6.22 -14.80
N ARG A 112 -7.52 -6.00 -15.26
CA ARG A 112 -8.04 -6.55 -16.53
C ARG A 112 -7.22 -6.13 -17.75
N LEU A 113 -6.61 -4.94 -17.74
CA LEU A 113 -5.75 -4.47 -18.83
C LEU A 113 -4.40 -5.21 -18.86
N ILE A 114 -3.89 -5.58 -17.69
CA ILE A 114 -2.62 -6.31 -17.53
C ILE A 114 -2.82 -7.80 -17.80
N LEU A 115 -3.90 -8.38 -17.27
CA LEU A 115 -4.19 -9.80 -17.39
C LEU A 115 -4.96 -10.10 -18.68
N ARG A 116 -4.22 -10.53 -19.71
CA ARG A 116 -4.78 -11.00 -20.98
C ARG A 116 -4.75 -12.52 -21.08
N ASP A 117 -5.71 -13.06 -21.80
CA ASP A 117 -5.72 -14.48 -22.17
C ASP A 117 -4.60 -14.81 -23.16
N GLN A 118 -4.32 -16.09 -23.39
CA GLN A 118 -3.31 -16.57 -24.35
C GLN A 118 -3.56 -16.05 -25.78
N GLY A 119 -4.82 -15.76 -26.12
CA GLY A 119 -5.20 -15.10 -27.37
C GLY A 119 -5.23 -13.56 -27.33
N GLY A 120 -4.68 -12.92 -26.30
CA GLY A 120 -4.63 -11.46 -26.14
C GLY A 120 -5.97 -10.79 -25.77
N ARG A 121 -7.04 -11.57 -25.61
CA ARG A 121 -8.39 -11.09 -25.31
C ARG A 121 -8.54 -10.73 -23.82
N PRO A 122 -9.29 -9.65 -23.49
CA PRO A 122 -9.56 -9.31 -22.11
C PRO A 122 -10.61 -10.25 -21.51
N PHE A 123 -10.37 -10.71 -20.27
CA PHE A 123 -11.33 -11.51 -19.50
C PHE A 123 -12.59 -10.71 -19.12
N PRO A 124 -13.71 -11.36 -18.76
CA PRO A 124 -14.89 -10.68 -18.23
C PRO A 124 -14.58 -9.94 -16.91
N TRP A 125 -15.19 -8.76 -16.72
CA TRP A 125 -14.90 -7.89 -15.58
C TRP A 125 -15.44 -8.43 -14.24
N LEU A 126 -16.63 -9.03 -14.22
CA LEU A 126 -17.28 -9.52 -12.99
C LEU A 126 -16.42 -10.53 -12.20
N PRO A 127 -15.84 -11.57 -12.85
CA PRO A 127 -14.96 -12.51 -12.14
C PRO A 127 -13.69 -11.85 -11.58
N LEU A 128 -13.11 -10.87 -12.29
CA LEU A 128 -11.94 -10.10 -11.83
C LEU A 128 -12.30 -9.22 -10.63
N TRP A 129 -13.49 -8.64 -10.66
CA TRP A 129 -14.06 -7.87 -9.57
C TRP A 129 -14.20 -8.74 -8.31
N HIS A 130 -14.85 -9.91 -8.42
CA HIS A 130 -14.99 -10.86 -7.32
C HIS A 130 -13.63 -11.33 -6.76
N ALA A 131 -12.69 -11.69 -7.63
CA ALA A 131 -11.36 -12.08 -7.20
C ALA A 131 -10.64 -10.95 -6.45
N THR A 132 -10.82 -9.70 -6.89
CA THR A 132 -10.23 -8.52 -6.26
C THR A 132 -10.85 -8.26 -4.89
N THR A 133 -12.17 -8.23 -4.78
CA THR A 133 -12.86 -7.98 -3.50
C THR A 133 -12.59 -9.08 -2.48
N ILE A 134 -12.60 -10.36 -2.88
CA ILE A 134 -12.24 -11.48 -2.00
C ILE A 134 -10.78 -11.38 -1.55
N GLY A 135 -9.86 -11.03 -2.46
CA GLY A 135 -8.45 -10.83 -2.12
C GLY A 135 -8.24 -9.71 -1.09
N PHE A 136 -8.98 -8.61 -1.21
CA PHE A 136 -8.95 -7.53 -0.23
C PHE A 136 -9.59 -7.92 1.11
N MET A 137 -10.70 -8.65 1.10
CA MET A 137 -11.27 -9.21 2.32
C MET A 137 -10.25 -10.11 3.02
N ALA A 138 -9.60 -11.00 2.27
CA ALA A 138 -8.53 -11.85 2.78
C ALA A 138 -7.34 -11.04 3.31
N ASN A 139 -7.01 -9.88 2.73
CA ASN A 139 -5.95 -9.01 3.26
C ASN A 139 -6.28 -8.40 4.63
N ASN A 140 -7.56 -8.20 4.94
CA ASN A 140 -7.98 -7.68 6.25
C ASN A 140 -7.96 -8.76 7.33
N LEU A 141 -8.19 -10.02 6.97
CA LEU A 141 -8.22 -11.15 7.91
C LEU A 141 -6.86 -11.82 8.06
N LEU A 142 -6.12 -11.96 6.95
CA LEU A 142 -4.87 -12.69 6.91
C LEU A 142 -3.70 -11.73 7.11
N PRO A 143 -2.82 -12.02 8.08
CA PRO A 143 -1.65 -11.20 8.27
C PRO A 143 -0.58 -11.53 7.19
N ALA A 144 0.45 -10.67 7.07
CA ALA A 144 1.52 -10.79 6.07
C ALA A 144 1.11 -10.63 4.59
N ARG A 145 0.07 -9.83 4.30
CA ARG A 145 -0.38 -9.49 2.92
C ARG A 145 -0.76 -10.71 2.06
N ALA A 146 -1.20 -11.80 2.69
CA ALA A 146 -1.63 -13.01 1.97
C ALA A 146 -2.84 -12.79 1.04
N GLY A 147 -3.55 -11.67 1.19
CA GLY A 147 -4.68 -11.30 0.33
C GLY A 147 -4.32 -11.14 -1.15
N GLU A 148 -3.08 -10.77 -1.48
CA GLU A 148 -2.63 -10.70 -2.89
C GLU A 148 -2.55 -12.08 -3.53
N VAL A 149 -2.08 -13.06 -2.77
CA VAL A 149 -2.02 -14.47 -3.19
C VAL A 149 -3.44 -15.02 -3.32
N ALA A 150 -4.33 -14.69 -2.37
CA ALA A 150 -5.74 -15.07 -2.43
C ALA A 150 -6.43 -14.53 -3.69
N ARG A 151 -6.18 -13.27 -4.07
CA ARG A 151 -6.69 -12.68 -5.34
C ARG A 151 -6.27 -13.50 -6.55
N GLY A 152 -4.97 -13.84 -6.65
CA GLY A 152 -4.44 -14.65 -7.75
C GLY A 152 -5.05 -16.05 -7.78
N TYR A 153 -5.25 -16.66 -6.60
CA TYR A 153 -5.84 -17.99 -6.46
C TYR A 153 -7.29 -18.00 -6.93
N VAL A 154 -8.10 -17.07 -6.43
CA VAL A 154 -9.52 -16.97 -6.80
C VAL A 154 -9.68 -16.68 -8.29
N ALA A 155 -8.85 -15.80 -8.87
CA ALA A 155 -8.89 -15.57 -10.32
C ALA A 155 -8.52 -16.82 -11.13
N SER A 156 -7.54 -17.60 -10.69
CA SER A 156 -7.21 -18.88 -11.36
C SER A 156 -8.30 -19.94 -11.24
N ARG A 157 -9.23 -19.80 -10.29
CA ARG A 157 -10.40 -20.66 -10.15
C ARG A 157 -11.60 -20.21 -10.98
N GLN A 158 -11.76 -18.89 -11.18
CA GLN A 158 -12.91 -18.34 -11.89
C GLN A 158 -12.65 -18.09 -13.39
N LEU A 159 -11.39 -18.01 -13.79
CA LEU A 159 -10.96 -17.73 -15.16
C LEU A 159 -10.01 -18.85 -15.64
N PRO A 160 -9.93 -19.11 -16.95
CA PRO A 160 -9.03 -20.11 -17.52
C PRO A 160 -7.57 -19.61 -17.55
N VAL A 161 -7.05 -19.14 -16.42
CA VAL A 161 -5.71 -18.58 -16.26
C VAL A 161 -4.91 -19.40 -15.25
N ARG A 162 -3.63 -19.64 -15.56
CA ARG A 162 -2.73 -20.33 -14.63
C ARG A 162 -2.49 -19.44 -13.41
N PHE A 163 -2.46 -20.03 -12.21
CA PHE A 163 -2.20 -19.32 -10.97
C PHE A 163 -0.89 -18.51 -11.01
N SER A 164 0.17 -19.07 -11.57
CA SER A 164 1.46 -18.38 -11.75
C SER A 164 1.34 -17.13 -12.63
N THR A 165 0.56 -17.18 -13.71
CA THR A 165 0.31 -16.04 -14.59
C THR A 165 -0.50 -14.95 -13.87
N ALA A 166 -1.54 -15.34 -13.13
CA ALA A 166 -2.33 -14.41 -12.32
C ALA A 166 -1.45 -13.73 -11.25
N LEU A 167 -0.63 -14.50 -10.52
CA LEU A 167 0.26 -13.96 -9.50
C LEU A 167 1.35 -13.05 -10.10
N ALA A 168 1.95 -13.44 -11.21
CA ALA A 168 2.93 -12.63 -11.92
C ALA A 168 2.34 -11.30 -12.39
N SER A 169 1.11 -11.30 -12.91
CA SER A 169 0.43 -10.06 -13.31
C SER A 169 0.20 -9.10 -12.12
N ILE A 170 -0.10 -9.63 -10.94
CA ILE A 170 -0.23 -8.84 -9.71
C ILE A 170 1.12 -8.28 -9.29
N ALA A 171 2.19 -9.07 -9.35
CA ALA A 171 3.54 -8.61 -9.06
C ALA A 171 3.98 -7.47 -10.00
N VAL A 172 3.72 -7.63 -11.31
CA VAL A 172 3.97 -6.58 -12.32
C VAL A 172 3.18 -5.32 -11.99
N GLU A 173 1.89 -5.44 -11.65
CA GLU A 173 1.07 -4.32 -11.18
C GLU A 173 1.71 -3.59 -10.00
N ARG A 174 2.23 -4.31 -8.99
CA ARG A 174 2.90 -3.71 -7.82
C ARG A 174 4.22 -3.02 -8.16
N VAL A 175 5.01 -3.58 -9.07
CA VAL A 175 6.26 -2.95 -9.52
C VAL A 175 5.94 -1.64 -10.23
N PHE A 176 4.96 -1.63 -11.14
CA PHE A 176 4.53 -0.39 -11.78
C PHE A 176 3.98 0.63 -10.78
N ASP A 177 3.19 0.20 -9.78
CA ASP A 177 2.72 1.09 -8.72
C ASP A 177 3.88 1.72 -7.94
N ALA A 178 4.88 0.93 -7.56
CA ALA A 178 6.05 1.39 -6.84
C ALA A 178 6.90 2.37 -7.68
N LEU A 179 7.08 2.08 -8.98
CA LEU A 179 7.81 2.94 -9.90
C LEU A 179 7.10 4.27 -10.13
N ILE A 180 5.77 4.25 -10.33
CA ILE A 180 4.97 5.46 -10.48
C ILE A 180 5.00 6.27 -9.18
N MET A 181 4.84 5.62 -8.03
CA MET A 181 4.92 6.30 -6.73
C MET A 181 6.28 6.95 -6.50
N LEU A 182 7.37 6.23 -6.82
CA LEU A 182 8.73 6.77 -6.72
C LEU A 182 8.97 7.92 -7.70
N GLY A 183 8.45 7.82 -8.92
CA GLY A 183 8.51 8.88 -9.92
C GLY A 183 7.75 10.13 -9.49
N LEU A 184 6.52 9.97 -9.00
CA LEU A 184 5.72 11.07 -8.45
C LEU A 184 6.38 11.71 -7.24
N MET A 185 6.99 10.90 -6.35
CA MET A 185 7.77 11.40 -5.22
C MET A 185 8.98 12.21 -5.68
N ALA A 186 9.73 11.72 -6.67
CA ALA A 186 10.88 12.43 -7.22
C ALA A 186 10.48 13.76 -7.88
N VAL A 187 9.37 13.79 -8.63
CA VAL A 187 8.81 15.01 -9.21
C VAL A 187 8.34 15.97 -8.11
N ALA A 188 7.69 15.46 -7.07
CA ALA A 188 7.25 16.28 -5.94
C ALA A 188 8.45 16.95 -5.24
N ILE A 189 9.54 16.22 -5.00
CA ILE A 189 10.78 16.78 -4.40
C ILE A 189 11.46 17.79 -5.34
N ALA A 190 11.47 17.52 -6.63
CA ALA A 190 12.06 18.43 -7.63
C ALA A 190 11.19 19.67 -7.91
N ALA A 191 9.91 19.65 -7.53
CA ALA A 191 9.00 20.76 -7.75
C ALA A 191 9.37 21.95 -6.84
N PRO A 192 9.56 23.16 -7.40
CA PRO A 192 9.96 24.36 -6.64
C PRO A 192 8.89 24.87 -5.65
N SER A 193 7.73 24.22 -5.60
CA SER A 193 6.64 24.48 -4.65
C SER A 193 6.81 23.77 -3.31
N PHE A 194 7.85 22.94 -3.10
CA PHE A 194 8.24 22.57 -1.75
C PHE A 194 8.87 23.79 -1.07
N PRO A 195 8.25 24.37 -0.04
CA PRO A 195 8.92 25.40 0.74
C PRO A 195 10.12 24.75 1.44
N ALA A 196 11.30 24.87 0.83
CA ALA A 196 12.60 24.75 1.51
C ALA A 196 12.73 25.76 2.68
N ALA A 197 11.70 26.58 2.92
CA ALA A 197 11.55 27.51 4.03
C ALA A 197 11.10 26.86 5.37
N ALA A 198 10.95 25.54 5.47
CA ALA A 198 10.79 24.87 6.77
C ALA A 198 12.13 24.63 7.52
N GLY A 199 13.26 25.11 6.98
CA GLY A 199 14.59 25.01 7.59
C GLY A 199 15.14 26.32 8.19
N ALA A 200 14.51 27.47 7.94
CA ALA A 200 14.97 28.73 8.51
C ALA A 200 14.13 29.06 9.74
N HIS A 201 14.50 28.47 10.87
CA HIS A 201 14.24 29.05 12.19
C HIS A 201 14.96 30.41 12.21
N ARG A 202 14.39 31.42 11.56
CA ARG A 202 14.86 32.79 11.59
C ARG A 202 14.61 33.23 13.03
N PRO A 203 15.64 33.42 13.87
CA PRO A 203 15.38 33.95 15.21
C PRO A 203 14.64 35.27 15.04
N PRO A 204 13.65 35.58 15.91
CA PRO A 204 12.94 36.84 15.84
C PRO A 204 14.00 37.93 15.82
N ALA A 205 13.96 38.75 14.77
CA ALA A 205 14.75 39.97 14.70
C ALA A 205 14.61 40.63 16.06
N ALA A 206 15.73 40.88 16.73
CA ALA A 206 15.76 41.56 17.99
C ALA A 206 15.07 42.92 17.79
N ALA A 207 13.78 42.94 18.11
CA ALA A 207 13.05 44.14 18.46
C ALA A 207 13.67 44.58 19.79
N GLY A 208 14.82 45.24 19.68
CA GLY A 208 15.44 46.01 20.74
C GLY A 208 14.54 47.18 21.04
N THR A 209 13.49 46.91 21.80
CA THR A 209 12.69 47.90 22.51
C THR A 209 13.62 48.77 23.36
N SER A 210 13.44 50.08 23.19
CA SER A 210 13.82 51.17 24.08
C SER A 210 14.47 50.78 25.42
N ARG A 211 15.71 51.23 25.64
CA ARG A 211 16.15 51.55 27.00
C ARG A 211 16.43 53.04 27.11
N ARG A 212 15.45 53.70 27.72
CA ARG A 212 15.50 55.04 28.29
C ARG A 212 16.44 55.04 29.50
N SER A 213 17.54 55.79 29.44
CA SER A 213 18.30 56.32 30.59
C SER A 213 19.12 57.51 30.06
N ARG A 214 18.66 58.76 30.24
CA ARG A 214 18.80 59.60 31.44
C ARG A 214 20.26 59.97 31.74
N ASP A 215 20.53 61.28 31.65
CA ASP A 215 21.70 62.06 32.09
C ASP A 215 23.01 61.84 31.31
N SER A 216 23.78 62.86 30.89
CA SER A 216 23.99 64.18 31.50
C SER A 216 24.83 65.13 30.60
N ARG A 217 24.58 66.44 30.76
CA ARG A 217 25.51 67.61 30.64
C ARG A 217 25.98 68.15 29.27
N GLY A 218 25.69 69.45 29.10
CA GLY A 218 26.45 70.45 28.33
C GLY A 218 25.84 70.75 26.95
N GLY A 219 25.45 71.96 26.56
CA GLY A 219 25.58 73.31 27.09
C GLY A 219 25.14 74.28 25.96
N GLY A 220 24.79 75.52 26.30
CA GLY A 220 24.53 76.61 25.33
C GLY A 220 23.04 76.82 25.02
N ALA A 221 22.35 77.80 25.60
CA ALA A 221 22.44 79.26 25.37
C ALA A 221 21.39 79.75 24.35
N ALA A 222 20.44 80.56 24.84
CA ALA A 222 19.72 81.70 24.20
C ALA A 222 18.26 81.77 24.74
N ARG A 223 17.95 82.64 25.71
CA ARG A 223 17.32 83.99 25.55
C ARG A 223 16.07 83.91 24.64
N GLY A 224 14.81 83.84 25.12
CA GLY A 224 14.02 84.82 25.92
C GLY A 224 13.00 85.54 25.00
N PRO A 225 11.89 86.18 25.44
CA PRO A 225 11.15 86.12 26.71
C PRO A 225 9.63 85.81 26.55
N ARG A 226 8.99 85.64 27.71
CA ARG A 226 7.55 85.44 27.97
C ARG A 226 6.70 86.70 27.68
N ARG A 227 5.38 86.52 27.42
CA ARG A 227 4.24 87.15 28.15
C ARG A 227 2.86 86.63 27.65
N PRO A 228 1.77 86.82 28.42
CA PRO A 228 0.70 85.83 28.62
C PRO A 228 -0.73 86.28 28.26
N GLN A 229 -1.65 85.31 28.22
CA GLN A 229 -3.05 85.30 28.75
C GLN A 229 -4.03 86.44 28.38
N GLU A 230 -5.05 86.12 27.58
CA GLU A 230 -6.45 86.61 27.68
C GLU A 230 -7.37 85.43 27.27
N SER A 231 -8.24 84.83 28.10
CA SER A 231 -9.49 85.25 28.74
C SER A 231 -10.63 85.65 27.78
N GLY A 232 -11.70 84.82 27.73
CA GLY A 232 -13.04 85.31 27.40
C GLY A 232 -13.90 84.42 26.48
N PRO A 233 -15.05 83.88 26.96
CA PRO A 233 -15.94 83.00 26.20
C PRO A 233 -17.07 83.79 25.50
N LEU A 234 -17.79 83.18 24.54
CA LEU A 234 -19.27 83.24 24.40
C LEU A 234 -19.78 82.82 23.01
N ARG A 235 -21.02 82.29 23.05
CA ARG A 235 -22.02 82.06 21.98
C ARG A 235 -21.92 80.72 21.24
N ARG A 236 -22.70 79.72 21.67
CA ARG A 236 -24.15 79.50 21.40
C ARG A 236 -24.49 79.42 19.90
N ARG A 237 -24.88 78.22 19.47
CA ARG A 237 -26.11 77.82 18.75
C ARG A 237 -26.01 76.29 18.60
N ARG A 238 -26.76 75.43 19.31
CA ARG A 238 -28.21 75.15 19.22
C ARG A 238 -28.72 75.15 17.78
N PHE A 239 -28.87 73.97 17.18
CA PHE A 239 -30.12 73.38 16.67
C PHE A 239 -29.79 71.96 16.12
N LEU A 240 -30.36 70.86 16.65
CA LEU A 240 -31.66 70.25 16.29
C LEU A 240 -31.66 69.80 14.81
N VAL A 241 -31.72 68.50 14.50
CA VAL A 241 -32.94 67.73 14.19
C VAL A 241 -32.48 66.26 13.99
N ALA A 242 -32.89 65.32 14.85
CA ALA A 242 -34.00 64.35 14.67
C ALA A 242 -33.83 63.48 13.41
N GLY A 243 -33.63 62.16 13.54
CA GLY A 243 -34.69 61.15 13.36
C GLY A 243 -34.74 60.74 11.88
N ALA A 244 -35.12 59.56 11.42
CA ALA A 244 -35.67 58.33 11.95
C ALA A 244 -35.98 57.50 10.66
N VAL A 245 -35.87 56.16 10.73
CA VAL A 245 -36.64 55.19 9.90
C VAL A 245 -36.43 55.21 8.37
N ASP A 246 -35.79 54.17 7.85
CA ASP A 246 -36.42 53.11 7.04
C ASP A 246 -35.51 51.86 7.02
#